data_AF-A0A151FCQ7-F1
#
_entry.id   AF-A0A151FCQ7-F1
#
_cell.length_a   1.000
_cell.length_b   1.000
_cell.length_c   1.000
_cell.angle_alpha   90.00
_cell.angle_beta   90.00
_cell.angle_gamma   90.00
#
_symmetry.space_group_name_H-M   'P 1'
#
loop_
_entity.id
_entity.type
_entity.pdbx_description
1 polymer ?
#
loop_
_entity_poly.entity_id
_entity_poly.type
_entity_poly.pdbx_seq_one_letter_code
_entity_poly.pdbx_strand_id
1 'polypeptide(L)'
;MLLPAVVGIATEGVSPATDVRVPEFTIIASLFEVIIIAYGIYRYNIFSLTPAVAADDIVSAMSNVLFLVQEDESISLANHSALTLLQYGEPELIGQPLKSIFAEGEWEKVQRSRNVEPCTNQETIFVTKNPCFSINFYNSR
;
A
#
# COMPACT_ATOMS: atom_id res chain seq x y z
N MET A 1 -17.06 -19.38 9.20
CA MET A 1 -17.34 -20.54 8.35
C MET A 1 -17.28 -21.87 9.09
N LEU A 2 -16.44 -22.05 10.12
CA LEU A 2 -16.25 -23.35 10.77
C LEU A 2 -17.36 -23.68 11.79
N LEU A 3 -17.87 -22.66 12.49
CA LEU A 3 -18.86 -22.85 13.55
C LEU A 3 -20.21 -23.40 13.03
N PRO A 4 -20.83 -22.84 11.97
CA PRO A 4 -22.11 -23.33 11.47
C PRO A 4 -21.98 -24.71 10.81
N ALA A 5 -20.84 -24.99 10.18
CA ALA A 5 -20.57 -26.28 9.56
C ALA A 5 -20.51 -27.41 10.59
N VAL A 6 -19.84 -27.19 11.73
CA VAL A 6 -19.78 -28.18 12.82
C VAL A 6 -21.17 -28.40 13.43
N VAL A 7 -21.95 -27.33 13.62
CA VAL A 7 -23.31 -27.41 14.16
C VAL A 7 -24.24 -28.16 13.19
N GLY A 8 -24.13 -27.92 11.89
CA GLY A 8 -24.90 -28.64 10.87
C GLY A 8 -24.60 -30.14 10.87
N ILE A 9 -23.32 -30.52 10.81
CA ILE A 9 -22.89 -31.93 10.84
C ILE A 9 -23.37 -32.63 12.12
N ALA A 10 -23.25 -31.98 13.27
CA ALA A 10 -23.73 -32.53 14.53
C ALA A 10 -25.25 -32.74 14.54
N THR A 11 -26.02 -31.79 13.98
CA THR A 11 -27.48 -31.85 13.92
C THR A 11 -27.95 -32.96 12.98
N GLU A 12 -27.33 -33.10 11.82
CA GLU A 12 -27.60 -34.17 10.85
C GLU A 12 -27.23 -35.57 11.37
N GLY A 13 -26.18 -35.68 12.19
CA GLY A 13 -25.79 -36.95 12.82
C GLY A 13 -26.70 -37.38 13.97
N VAL A 14 -27.23 -36.42 14.74
CA VAL A 14 -28.05 -36.69 15.94
C VAL A 14 -29.52 -36.89 15.60
N SER A 15 -30.06 -36.24 14.55
CA SER A 15 -31.46 -36.38 14.16
C SER A 15 -31.89 -37.82 13.81
N PRO A 16 -31.14 -38.60 12.99
CA PRO A 16 -31.51 -40.00 12.70
C PRO A 16 -31.27 -40.93 13.88
N ALA A 17 -30.41 -40.56 14.83
CA ALA A 17 -30.08 -41.38 16.00
C ALA A 17 -31.17 -41.33 17.10
N THR A 18 -32.06 -40.33 17.06
CA THR A 18 -33.03 -40.06 18.13
C THR A 18 -34.50 -40.10 17.68
N ASP A 19 -34.79 -40.34 16.39
CA ASP A 19 -36.14 -40.31 15.77
C ASP A 19 -36.94 -39.02 15.99
N VAL A 20 -36.31 -38.00 16.59
CA VAL A 20 -36.87 -36.68 16.82
C VAL A 20 -36.36 -35.74 15.72
N ARG A 21 -37.27 -35.01 15.07
CA ARG A 21 -36.90 -33.96 14.12
C ARG A 21 -36.29 -32.79 14.87
N VAL A 22 -34.97 -32.68 14.79
CA VAL A 22 -34.23 -31.54 15.34
C VAL A 22 -34.29 -30.41 14.30
N PRO A 23 -34.75 -29.20 14.66
CA PRO A 23 -34.76 -28.06 13.74
C PRO A 23 -33.33 -27.61 13.40
N GLU A 24 -33.13 -27.03 12.22
CA GLU A 24 -31.82 -26.57 11.75
C GLU A 24 -31.31 -25.36 12.55
N PHE A 25 -30.28 -25.57 13.37
CA PHE A 25 -29.64 -24.50 14.15
C PHE A 25 -28.54 -23.73 13.38
N THR A 26 -28.25 -24.15 12.15
CA THR A 26 -27.18 -23.58 11.30
C THR A 26 -27.35 -22.08 11.07
N ILE A 27 -28.59 -21.61 10.88
CA ILE A 27 -28.89 -20.19 10.64
C ILE A 27 -28.56 -19.34 11.87
N ILE A 28 -28.92 -19.82 13.06
CA ILE A 28 -28.67 -19.10 14.32
C ILE A 28 -27.17 -19.06 14.61
N ALA A 29 -26.47 -20.19 14.43
CA ALA A 29 -25.02 -20.26 14.60
C ALA A 29 -24.27 -19.33 13.62
N SER A 30 -24.73 -19.25 12.36
CA SER A 30 -24.17 -18.35 11.35
C SER A 30 -24.34 -16.88 11.75
N LEU A 31 -25.51 -16.52 12.27
CA LEU A 31 -25.78 -15.14 12.70
C LEU A 31 -24.86 -14.73 13.85
N PHE A 32 -24.66 -15.62 14.84
CA PHE A 32 -23.73 -15.37 15.94
C PHE A 32 -22.28 -15.20 15.46
N GLU A 33 -21.84 -16.04 14.52
CA GLU A 33 -20.49 -15.93 13.96
C GLU A 33 -20.29 -14.58 13.24
N VAL A 34 -21.27 -14.16 12.43
CA VAL A 34 -21.21 -12.86 11.75
C VAL A 34 -21.14 -11.70 12.75
N ILE A 35 -21.90 -11.77 13.85
CA ILE A 35 -21.86 -10.74 14.90
C ILE A 35 -20.49 -10.68 15.56
N ILE A 36 -19.88 -11.83 15.87
CA ILE A 36 -18.54 -11.88 16.48
C ILE A 36 -17.50 -11.29 15.52
N ILE A 37 -17.57 -11.64 14.23
CA ILE A 37 -16.67 -11.09 13.21
C ILE A 37 -16.87 -9.58 13.06
N ALA A 38 -18.12 -9.12 12.95
CA ALA A 38 -18.44 -7.70 12.83
C ALA A 38 -17.97 -6.90 14.05
N TYR A 39 -18.19 -7.44 15.25
CA TYR A 39 -17.68 -6.83 16.49
C TYR A 39 -16.15 -6.80 16.51
N GLY A 40 -15.48 -7.87 16.07
CA GLY A 40 -14.03 -7.91 15.94
C GLY A 40 -13.50 -6.85 14.98
N ILE A 41 -14.13 -6.72 13.80
CA ILE A 41 -13.80 -5.68 12.82
C ILE A 41 -13.95 -4.28 13.43
N TYR A 42 -15.08 -4.01 14.09
CA TYR A 42 -15.36 -2.72 14.71
C TYR A 42 -14.43 -2.40 15.89
N ARG A 43 -14.18 -3.38 16.76
CA ARG A 43 -13.40 -3.20 17.99
C ARG A 43 -11.90 -3.13 17.74
N TYR A 44 -11.38 -3.95 16.83
CA TYR A 44 -9.95 -4.03 16.55
C TYR A 44 -9.53 -3.20 15.33
N ASN A 45 -10.48 -2.54 14.66
CA ASN A 45 -10.21 -1.75 13.47
C ASN A 45 -9.32 -2.54 12.49
N ILE A 46 -9.68 -3.78 12.18
CA ILE A 46 -8.83 -4.67 11.36
C ILE A 46 -8.57 -4.06 9.96
N PHE A 47 -9.47 -3.21 9.49
CA PHE A 47 -9.30 -2.42 8.25
C PHE A 47 -8.63 -1.05 8.45
N SER A 48 -8.18 -0.71 9.66
CA SER A 48 -7.32 0.45 9.95
C SER A 48 -5.84 0.18 9.65
N LEU A 49 -5.53 -0.86 8.87
CA LEU A 49 -4.47 -0.73 7.87
C LEU A 49 -4.94 0.29 6.83
N THR A 50 -5.05 1.56 7.24
CA THR A 50 -5.13 2.65 6.29
C THR A 50 -3.92 2.49 5.39
N PRO A 51 -4.10 2.37 4.06
CA PRO A 51 -2.99 2.32 3.14
C PRO A 51 -2.04 3.48 3.37
N ALA A 52 -2.49 4.63 3.90
CA ALA A 52 -1.64 5.72 4.32
C ALA A 52 -0.58 5.33 5.37
N VAL A 53 -0.97 4.65 6.45
CA VAL A 53 -0.04 4.30 7.55
C VAL A 53 0.90 3.16 7.13
N ALA A 54 0.35 2.14 6.45
CA ALA A 54 1.18 1.07 5.91
C ALA A 54 2.07 1.55 4.74
N ALA A 55 1.60 2.50 3.92
CA ALA A 55 2.40 3.10 2.87
C ALA A 55 3.58 3.85 3.46
N ASP A 56 3.41 4.64 4.51
CA ASP A 56 4.54 5.36 5.10
C ASP A 56 5.64 4.39 5.59
N ASP A 57 5.26 3.29 6.25
CA ASP A 57 6.22 2.26 6.71
C ASP A 57 6.83 1.46 5.55
N ILE A 58 6.03 1.08 4.55
CA ILE A 58 6.50 0.32 3.37
C ILE A 58 7.39 1.20 2.47
N VAL A 59 6.99 2.45 2.22
CA VAL A 59 7.71 3.43 1.40
C VAL A 59 9.00 3.89 2.10
N SER A 60 9.01 3.93 3.43
CA SER A 60 10.24 4.20 4.20
C SER A 60 11.19 3.01 4.21
N ALA A 61 10.68 1.78 4.12
CA ALA A 61 11.50 0.57 3.97
C ALA A 61 12.03 0.35 2.53
N MET A 62 11.44 1.02 1.52
CA MET A 62 11.94 0.99 0.15
C MET A 62 13.23 1.81 0.04
N SER A 63 14.32 1.16 -0.38
CA SER A 63 15.61 1.79 -0.68
C SER A 63 15.57 2.73 -1.91
N ASN A 64 14.46 2.74 -2.65
CA ASN A 64 14.29 3.57 -3.83
C ASN A 64 13.77 4.97 -3.45
N VAL A 65 14.23 5.96 -4.20
CA VAL A 65 13.76 7.35 -4.11
C VAL A 65 12.29 7.42 -4.54
N LEU A 66 11.42 8.00 -3.69
CA LEU A 66 10.01 8.22 -3.99
C LEU A 66 9.59 9.65 -3.69
N PHE A 67 8.91 10.27 -4.65
CA PHE A 67 8.25 11.57 -4.53
C PHE A 67 6.76 11.43 -4.85
N LEU A 68 5.92 12.00 -3.99
CA LEU A 68 4.53 12.28 -4.30
C LEU A 68 4.45 13.69 -4.87
N VAL A 69 3.77 13.82 -6.01
CA VAL A 69 3.70 15.07 -6.75
C VAL A 69 2.23 15.40 -6.97
N GLN A 70 1.87 16.66 -6.71
CA GLN A 70 0.52 17.16 -6.88
C GLN A 70 0.27 17.59 -8.34
N GLU A 71 -0.98 17.88 -8.72
CA GLU A 71 -1.35 18.20 -10.11
C GLU A 71 -0.62 19.44 -10.67
N ASP A 72 -0.16 20.33 -9.79
CA ASP A 72 0.63 21.53 -10.11
C ASP A 72 2.14 21.26 -10.26
N GLU A 73 2.53 19.98 -10.29
CA GLU A 73 3.93 19.50 -10.31
C GLU A 73 4.74 19.83 -9.05
N SER A 74 4.10 20.26 -7.95
CA SER A 74 4.77 20.47 -6.66
C SER A 74 4.94 19.17 -5.89
N ILE A 75 6.05 19.04 -5.15
CA ILE A 75 6.33 17.86 -4.32
C ILE A 75 5.51 17.97 -3.03
N SER A 76 4.62 17.02 -2.81
CA SER A 76 3.77 16.94 -1.60
C SER A 76 4.33 16.01 -0.54
N LEU A 77 5.13 15.00 -0.92
CA LEU A 77 5.80 14.09 0.00
C LEU A 77 7.10 13.57 -0.61
N ALA A 78 8.14 13.40 0.20
CA ALA A 78 9.38 12.72 -0.17
C ALA A 78 9.71 11.66 0.88
N ASN A 79 10.03 10.44 0.46
CA ASN A 79 10.40 9.39 1.42
C ASN A 79 11.79 9.61 2.02
N HIS A 80 12.08 8.94 3.14
CA HIS A 80 13.38 9.06 3.82
C HIS A 80 14.57 8.74 2.88
N SER A 81 14.40 7.76 1.99
CA SER A 81 15.41 7.40 0.97
C SER A 81 15.69 8.56 0.01
N ALA A 82 14.67 9.30 -0.42
CA ALA A 82 14.83 10.50 -1.24
C ALA A 82 15.63 11.60 -0.54
N LEU A 83 15.31 11.89 0.73
CA LEU A 83 16.02 12.89 1.53
C LEU A 83 17.48 12.50 1.74
N THR A 84 17.73 11.21 2.03
CA THR A 84 19.07 10.68 2.30
C THR A 84 19.94 10.65 1.03
N LEU A 85 19.39 10.16 -0.09
CA LEU A 85 20.13 10.00 -1.34
C LEU A 85 20.38 11.34 -2.04
N LEU A 86 19.39 12.25 -2.02
CA LEU A 86 19.57 13.56 -2.65
C LEU A 86 20.21 14.61 -1.73
N GLN A 87 20.31 14.30 -0.42
CA GLN A 87 20.87 15.17 0.62
C GLN A 87 20.16 16.53 0.77
N TYR A 88 18.84 16.54 0.52
CA TYR A 88 17.99 17.70 0.79
C TYR A 88 17.23 17.51 2.09
N GLY A 89 16.94 18.61 2.78
CA GLY A 89 16.02 18.61 3.91
C GLY A 89 14.56 18.47 3.45
N GLU A 90 13.72 17.84 4.25
CA GLU A 90 12.27 17.79 4.03
C GLU A 90 11.65 19.18 3.76
N PRO A 91 11.86 20.22 4.60
CA PRO A 91 11.29 21.55 4.33
C PRO A 91 11.88 22.25 3.10
N GLU A 92 12.98 21.75 2.54
CA GLU A 92 13.59 22.29 1.32
C GLU A 92 12.94 21.73 0.06
N LEU A 93 12.34 20.53 0.14
CA LEU A 93 11.74 19.82 -1.00
C LEU A 93 10.22 19.97 -1.05
N ILE A 94 9.54 19.97 0.10
CA ILE A 94 8.08 20.06 0.13
C ILE A 94 7.63 21.43 -0.42
N GLY A 95 6.74 21.42 -1.41
CA GLY A 95 6.25 22.60 -2.11
C GLY A 95 7.13 23.12 -3.25
N GLN A 96 8.33 22.55 -3.45
CA GLN A 96 9.13 22.86 -4.65
C GLN A 96 8.56 22.14 -5.87
N PRO A 97 8.70 22.72 -7.08
CA PRO A 97 8.34 22.02 -8.31
C PRO A 97 9.30 20.87 -8.56
N LEU A 98 8.79 19.71 -8.96
CA LEU A 98 9.56 18.49 -9.19
C LEU A 98 10.71 18.70 -10.20
N LYS A 99 10.55 19.58 -11.18
CA LYS A 99 11.62 19.93 -12.14
C LYS A 99 12.92 20.42 -11.48
N SER A 100 12.85 20.96 -10.26
CA SER A 100 14.00 21.55 -9.56
C SER A 100 15.07 20.54 -9.13
N ILE A 101 14.69 19.25 -8.99
CA ILE A 101 15.62 18.18 -8.61
C ILE A 101 16.29 17.50 -9.81
N PHE A 102 15.84 17.81 -11.04
CA PHE A 102 16.39 17.27 -12.27
C PHE A 102 17.45 18.18 -12.88
N ALA A 103 18.49 17.59 -13.47
CA ALA A 103 19.48 18.34 -14.21
C ALA A 103 18.87 19.01 -15.46
N GLU A 104 19.46 20.13 -15.89
CA GLU A 104 18.99 20.92 -17.02
C GLU A 104 18.94 20.08 -18.30
N GLY A 105 17.78 20.06 -18.98
CA GLY A 105 17.53 19.26 -20.19
C GLY A 105 17.07 17.82 -19.96
N GLU A 106 17.11 17.30 -18.73
CA GLU A 106 16.63 15.94 -18.43
C GLU A 106 15.11 15.89 -18.19
N TRP A 107 14.52 16.94 -17.62
CA TRP A 107 13.08 17.03 -17.36
C TRP A 107 12.23 16.89 -18.64
N GLU A 108 12.72 17.43 -19.76
CA GLU A 108 12.02 17.34 -21.05
C GLU A 108 11.95 15.91 -21.59
N LYS A 109 12.92 15.05 -21.25
CA LYS A 109 12.90 13.64 -21.65
C LYS A 109 11.85 12.86 -20.85
N VAL A 110 11.75 13.14 -19.54
CA VAL A 110 10.77 12.54 -18.63
C VAL A 110 9.33 12.94 -18.99
N GLN A 111 9.09 14.20 -19.37
CA GLN A 111 7.76 14.63 -19.82
C GLN A 111 7.34 13.94 -21.13
N ARG A 112 8.30 13.71 -22.05
CA ARG A 112 8.04 13.09 -23.35
C ARG A 112 7.73 11.60 -23.24
N SER A 113 8.30 10.91 -22.24
CA SER A 113 8.05 9.50 -21.97
C SER A 113 6.78 9.21 -21.17
N ARG A 114 6.21 10.21 -20.47
CA ARG A 114 4.89 10.10 -19.81
C ARG A 114 3.75 9.72 -20.78
N ASN A 115 3.96 9.94 -22.08
CA ASN A 115 2.98 9.70 -23.15
C ASN A 115 3.25 8.41 -23.96
N VAL A 116 4.27 7.62 -23.62
CA VAL A 116 4.71 6.47 -24.42
C VAL A 116 4.96 5.25 -23.52
N GLU A 117 4.09 4.24 -23.65
CA GLU A 117 4.13 2.84 -23.17
C GLU A 117 4.59 2.54 -21.71
N PRO A 118 4.04 1.50 -21.06
CA PRO A 118 3.83 1.53 -19.62
C PRO A 118 5.08 1.41 -18.74
N CYS A 119 6.20 0.87 -19.24
CA CYS A 119 7.38 0.60 -18.43
C CYS A 119 8.60 0.38 -19.33
N THR A 120 9.43 1.41 -19.53
CA THR A 120 10.80 1.29 -20.04
C THR A 120 11.76 1.88 -19.02
N ASN A 121 12.89 1.20 -18.77
CA ASN A 121 13.93 1.70 -17.88
C ASN A 121 14.43 3.06 -18.39
N GLN A 122 14.36 4.08 -17.54
CA GLN A 122 14.91 5.40 -17.82
C GLN A 122 15.90 5.77 -16.72
N GLU A 123 17.14 5.99 -17.13
CA GLU A 123 18.19 6.52 -16.26
C GLU A 123 18.16 8.04 -16.36
N THR A 124 18.20 8.74 -15.21
CA THR A 124 18.20 10.20 -15.17
C THR A 124 19.15 10.71 -14.08
N ILE A 125 19.87 11.79 -14.38
CA ILE A 125 20.82 12.42 -13.48
C ILE A 125 20.08 13.47 -12.64
N PHE A 126 20.16 13.33 -11.32
CA PHE A 126 19.58 14.26 -10.36
C PHE A 126 20.64 15.26 -9.88
N VAL A 127 20.21 16.51 -9.62
CA VAL A 127 21.07 17.51 -8.99
C VAL A 127 21.03 17.28 -7.49
N THR A 128 22.19 17.06 -6.88
CA THR A 128 22.34 16.86 -5.44
C THR A 128 23.04 18.06 -4.81
N LYS A 129 22.73 18.36 -3.54
CA LYS A 129 23.28 19.51 -2.80
C LYS A 129 24.82 19.43 -2.65
N ASN A 130 25.39 18.24 -2.78
CA ASN A 130 26.82 18.00 -2.97
C ASN A 130 27.08 17.44 -4.38
N PRO A 131 28.01 17.98 -5.17
CA PRO A 131 28.11 17.76 -6.62
C PRO A 131 28.64 16.37 -7.06
N CYS A 132 28.52 15.31 -6.25
CA CYS A 132 29.07 14.01 -6.61
C CYS A 132 28.20 12.85 -6.10
N PHE A 133 27.01 12.68 -6.68
CA PHE A 133 26.28 11.42 -6.54
C PHE A 133 25.54 11.08 -7.84
N SER A 134 25.88 9.93 -8.42
CA SER A 134 25.23 9.39 -9.62
C SER A 134 24.37 8.19 -9.19
N ILE A 135 23.04 8.32 -9.27
CA ILE A 135 22.12 7.25 -8.90
C ILE A 135 21.87 6.37 -10.13
N ASN A 136 22.38 5.13 -10.10
CA ASN A 136 22.10 4.12 -11.12
C ASN A 136 20.93 3.24 -10.67
N PHE A 137 19.82 3.25 -11.41
CA PHE A 137 18.69 2.37 -11.15
C PHE A 137 18.89 1.03 -11.87
N TYR A 138 19.23 -0.01 -11.11
CA TYR A 138 19.32 -1.38 -11.62
C TYR A 138 18.03 -2.14 -11.34
N ASN A 139 17.41 -2.70 -12.37
CA ASN A 139 16.27 -3.62 -12.22
C ASN A 139 16.80 -5.04 -12.00
N SER A 140 16.56 -5.63 -10.82
CA SER A 140 16.83 -7.05 -10.57
C SER A 140 15.67 -7.86 -11.11
N ARG A 141 15.97 -8.68 -12.13
CA ARG A 141 15.03 -9.65 -12.73
C ARG A 141 14.42 -10.58 -11.69
#